data_AF-A0A947J5F2-F1
#
_entry.id   AF-A0A947J5F2-F1
#
_cell.length_a   1.000
_cell.length_b   1.000
_cell.length_c   1.000
_cell.angle_alpha   90.00
_cell.angle_beta   90.00
_cell.angle_gamma   90.00
#
_symmetry.space_group_name_H-M   'P 1'
#
loop_
_entity.id
_entity.type
_entity.pdbx_description
1 polymer ?
#
loop_
_entity_poly.entity_id
_entity_poly.type
_entity_poly.pdbx_seq_one_letter_code
_entity_poly.pdbx_strand_id
1 'polypeptide(L)'
;EAKLYEIGTPSANAPVLLTTNFALTYFTVAGEVENSRVPAYISVVDTEGLGVLNAYADDKLTTEKVIKAIQEQGVMEKVSHNKLIIPGLVAVLRMEIQEESGWDVIVGPEDAAGIPVFLKTEWSA
;
A
#
# COMPACT_ATOMS: atom_id res chain seq x y z
N GLU A 1 3.75 -13.24 3.02
CA GLU A 1 5.20 -12.93 2.89
C GLU A 1 5.34 -11.46 2.51
N ALA A 2 6.45 -10.81 2.83
CA ALA A 2 6.69 -9.42 2.43
C ALA A 2 7.15 -9.38 0.96
N LYS A 3 6.21 -9.13 0.06
CA LYS A 3 6.45 -9.02 -1.39
C LYS A 3 5.34 -8.18 -2.04
N LEU A 4 5.53 -7.88 -3.32
CA LEU A 4 4.48 -7.30 -4.15
C LEU A 4 3.49 -8.39 -4.55
N TYR A 5 2.21 -8.15 -4.28
CA TYR A 5 1.12 -9.02 -4.73
C TYR A 5 0.34 -8.33 -5.84
N GLU A 6 0.02 -9.10 -6.87
CA GLU A 6 -0.79 -8.66 -8.01
C GLU A 6 -2.21 -9.16 -7.79
N ILE A 7 -3.17 -8.23 -7.63
CA ILE A 7 -4.58 -8.56 -7.47
C ILE A 7 -5.30 -8.36 -8.80
N GLY A 8 -5.87 -9.44 -9.32
CA GLY A 8 -6.46 -9.48 -10.66
C GLY A 8 -5.39 -9.47 -11.75
N THR A 9 -5.44 -8.47 -12.63
CA THR A 9 -4.46 -8.30 -13.72
C THR A 9 -4.06 -6.82 -13.82
N PRO A 10 -3.19 -6.35 -12.92
CA PRO A 10 -2.81 -4.94 -12.86
C PRO A 10 -2.01 -4.53 -14.10
N SER A 11 -2.34 -3.35 -14.64
CA SER A 11 -1.59 -2.70 -15.72
C SER A 11 -0.52 -1.77 -15.16
N ALA A 12 0.27 -1.13 -16.02
CA ALA A 12 1.26 -0.13 -15.60
C ALA A 12 0.65 1.12 -14.94
N ASN A 13 -0.67 1.33 -15.06
CA ASN A 13 -1.40 2.43 -14.41
C ASN A 13 -2.18 1.97 -13.16
N ALA A 14 -1.99 0.72 -12.73
CA ALA A 14 -2.72 0.17 -11.61
C ALA A 14 -2.26 0.78 -10.27
N PRO A 15 -3.19 1.04 -9.34
CA PRO A 15 -2.86 1.56 -8.02
C PRO A 15 -1.93 0.63 -7.26
N VAL A 16 -1.01 1.22 -6.49
CA VAL A 16 -0.13 0.51 -5.57
C VAL A 16 -0.58 0.82 -4.15
N LEU A 17 -1.09 -0.18 -3.45
CA LEU A 17 -1.52 -0.09 -2.05
C LEU A 17 -0.43 -0.64 -1.13
N LEU A 18 -0.17 0.06 -0.04
CA LEU A 18 0.74 -0.39 1.00
C LEU A 18 -0.02 -1.10 2.12
N THR A 19 0.50 -2.23 2.57
CA THR A 19 -0.01 -2.95 3.75
C THR A 19 1.12 -3.66 4.48
N THR A 20 0.81 -4.31 5.60
CA THR A 20 1.77 -5.05 6.42
C THR A 20 1.68 -6.56 6.20
N ASN A 21 2.72 -7.30 6.60
CA ASN A 21 2.74 -8.77 6.48
C ASN A 21 1.90 -9.50 7.53
N PHE A 22 1.09 -8.80 8.33
CA PHE A 22 0.11 -9.44 9.20
C PHE A 22 -0.99 -10.07 8.35
N ALA A 23 -1.14 -11.40 8.46
CA ALA A 23 -2.02 -12.18 7.59
C ALA A 23 -3.46 -11.62 7.52
N LEU A 24 -4.05 -11.27 8.66
CA LEU A 24 -5.41 -10.72 8.70
C LEU A 24 -5.49 -9.36 8.00
N THR A 25 -4.53 -8.46 8.19
CA THR A 25 -4.50 -7.17 7.49
C THR A 25 -4.36 -7.37 5.99
N TYR A 26 -3.44 -8.22 5.56
CA TYR A 26 -3.24 -8.51 4.13
C TYR A 26 -4.51 -9.07 3.49
N PHE A 27 -5.12 -10.11 4.07
CA PHE A 27 -6.31 -10.75 3.49
C PHE A 27 -7.51 -9.81 3.44
N THR A 28 -7.69 -8.96 4.44
CA THR A 28 -8.77 -7.95 4.42
C THR A 28 -8.54 -6.94 3.30
N VAL A 29 -7.31 -6.40 3.14
CA VAL A 29 -7.00 -5.46 2.06
C VAL A 29 -7.15 -6.12 0.70
N ALA A 30 -6.57 -7.31 0.51
CA ALA A 30 -6.65 -8.06 -0.75
C ALA A 30 -8.10 -8.37 -1.14
N GLY A 31 -8.92 -8.84 -0.20
CA GLY A 31 -10.33 -9.14 -0.43
C GLY A 31 -11.12 -7.90 -0.84
N GLU A 32 -10.85 -6.74 -0.24
CA GLU A 32 -11.53 -5.49 -0.60
C GLU A 32 -11.04 -4.92 -1.94
N VAL A 33 -9.76 -5.10 -2.29
CA VAL A 33 -9.25 -4.79 -3.63
C VAL A 33 -9.93 -5.70 -4.67
N GLU A 34 -10.06 -7.00 -4.42
CA GLU A 34 -10.81 -7.91 -5.31
C GLU A 34 -12.28 -7.48 -5.46
N ASN A 35 -12.93 -7.14 -4.35
CA ASN A 35 -14.32 -6.66 -4.32
C ASN A 35 -14.50 -5.33 -5.07
N SER A 36 -13.47 -4.48 -5.09
CA SER A 36 -13.46 -3.24 -5.87
C SER A 36 -13.56 -3.49 -7.38
N ARG A 37 -13.12 -4.67 -7.85
CA ARG A 37 -12.93 -4.99 -9.28
C ARG A 37 -11.94 -4.07 -9.99
N VAL A 38 -11.09 -3.37 -9.24
CA VAL A 38 -9.98 -2.56 -9.76
C VAL A 38 -8.70 -3.39 -9.59
N PRO A 39 -8.05 -3.81 -10.69
CA PRO A 39 -6.76 -4.48 -10.62
C PRO A 39 -5.72 -3.58 -9.96
N ALA A 40 -4.99 -4.10 -8.97
CA ALA A 40 -4.05 -3.31 -8.18
C ALA A 40 -2.83 -4.12 -7.74
N TYR A 41 -1.78 -3.41 -7.37
CA TYR A 41 -0.61 -3.97 -6.69
C TYR A 41 -0.75 -3.75 -5.18
N ILE A 42 -0.41 -4.75 -4.38
CA ILE A 42 -0.33 -4.66 -2.93
C ILE A 42 1.12 -4.88 -2.50
N SER A 43 1.77 -3.80 -2.06
CA SER A 43 3.10 -3.80 -1.48
C SER A 43 3.03 -4.18 -0.01
N VAL A 44 3.47 -5.39 0.32
CA VAL A 44 3.47 -5.90 1.70
C VAL A 44 4.82 -5.63 2.37
N VAL A 45 4.81 -4.78 3.41
CA VAL A 45 6.00 -4.46 4.20
C VAL A 45 6.19 -5.48 5.33
N ASP A 46 7.44 -5.89 5.58
CA ASP A 46 7.75 -6.78 6.71
C ASP A 46 7.75 -6.02 8.04
N THR A 47 6.72 -6.30 8.84
CA THR A 47 6.50 -5.74 10.17
C THR A 47 6.50 -6.82 11.25
N GLU A 48 7.16 -7.96 10.98
CA GLU A 48 7.21 -9.11 11.90
C GLU A 48 5.82 -9.66 12.27
N GLY A 49 4.85 -9.50 11.35
CA GLY A 49 3.48 -9.96 11.54
C GLY A 49 2.61 -9.01 12.39
N LEU A 50 3.04 -7.77 12.60
CA LEU A 50 2.23 -6.75 13.27
C LEU A 50 1.27 -6.06 12.31
N GLY A 51 0.05 -5.77 12.78
CA GLY A 51 -0.92 -4.93 12.05
C GLY A 51 -0.42 -3.49 11.91
N VAL A 52 -1.04 -2.70 11.02
CA VAL A 52 -0.58 -1.36 10.62
C VAL A 52 -0.28 -0.43 11.80
N LEU A 53 -1.24 -0.23 12.71
CA LEU A 53 -1.07 0.66 13.87
C LEU A 53 -0.01 0.16 14.85
N ASN A 54 -0.01 -1.14 15.14
CA ASN A 54 0.95 -1.73 16.07
C ASN A 54 2.37 -1.67 15.49
N ALA A 55 2.50 -1.92 14.20
CA ALA A 55 3.78 -1.83 13.51
C ALA A 55 4.31 -0.40 13.49
N TYR A 56 3.43 0.59 13.32
CA TYR A 56 3.81 2.01 13.43
C TYR A 56 4.23 2.36 14.86
N ALA A 57 3.47 1.92 15.87
CA ALA A 57 3.76 2.19 17.28
C ALA A 57 5.02 1.48 17.82
N ASP A 58 5.43 0.37 17.21
CA ASP A 58 6.61 -0.43 17.56
C ASP A 58 7.83 -0.10 16.67
N ASP A 59 7.78 1.00 15.91
CA ASP A 59 8.83 1.42 14.96
C ASP A 59 9.18 0.35 13.90
N LYS A 60 8.25 -0.56 13.62
CA LYS A 60 8.38 -1.61 12.59
C LYS A 60 7.84 -1.18 11.23
N LEU A 61 7.06 -0.11 11.16
CA LEU A 61 6.54 0.49 9.93
C LEU A 61 6.97 1.96 9.87
N THR A 62 8.20 2.17 9.40
CA THR A 62 8.83 3.49 9.24
C THR A 62 8.94 3.87 7.77
N THR A 63 9.17 5.16 7.49
CA THR A 63 9.41 5.68 6.14
C THR A 63 10.52 4.91 5.42
N GLU A 64 11.67 4.72 6.06
CA GLU A 64 12.80 3.97 5.50
C GLU A 64 12.41 2.54 5.09
N LYS A 65 11.64 1.83 5.93
CA LYS A 65 11.17 0.48 5.63
C LYS A 65 10.19 0.45 4.47
N VAL A 66 9.29 1.42 4.38
CA VAL A 66 8.35 1.54 3.26
C VAL A 66 9.10 1.74 1.96
N ILE A 67 10.05 2.67 1.92
CA ILE A 67 10.85 3.00 0.74
C ILE A 67 11.67 1.79 0.31
N LYS A 68 12.35 1.16 1.27
CA LYS A 68 13.14 -0.04 1.03
C LYS A 68 12.28 -1.17 0.47
N ALA A 69 11.10 -1.40 1.04
CA ALA A 69 10.18 -2.42 0.55
C ALA A 69 9.75 -2.17 -0.90
N ILE A 70 9.40 -0.94 -1.27
CA ILE A 70 9.00 -0.59 -2.64
C ILE A 70 10.15 -0.78 -3.63
N GLN A 71 11.38 -0.44 -3.23
CA GLN A 71 12.59 -0.64 -4.02
C GLN A 71 12.92 -2.13 -4.20
N GLU A 72 12.94 -2.90 -3.11
CA GLU A 72 13.22 -4.35 -3.14
C GLU A 72 12.17 -5.14 -3.91
N GLN A 73 10.93 -4.66 -3.91
CA GLN A 73 9.81 -5.27 -4.62
C GLN A 73 9.75 -4.93 -6.12
N GLY A 74 10.61 -4.02 -6.61
CA GLY A 74 10.66 -3.65 -8.02
C GLY A 74 9.38 -2.96 -8.52
N VAL A 75 8.66 -2.25 -7.64
CA VAL A 75 7.39 -1.59 -8.01
C VAL A 75 7.62 -0.57 -9.13
N MET A 76 8.76 0.13 -9.12
CA MET A 76 9.13 1.11 -10.16
C MET A 76 9.21 0.51 -11.57
N GLU A 77 9.46 -0.78 -11.70
CA GLU A 77 9.53 -1.46 -13.00
C GLU A 77 8.14 -1.95 -13.46
N LYS A 78 7.17 -2.00 -12.54
CA LYS A 78 5.81 -2.51 -12.76
C LYS A 78 4.80 -1.42 -13.10
N VAL A 79 5.00 -0.20 -12.57
CA VAL A 79 4.11 0.94 -12.80
C VAL A 79 4.81 2.08 -13.55
N SER A 80 4.05 2.83 -14.34
CA SER A 80 4.52 4.03 -15.06
C SER A 80 4.29 5.33 -14.27
N HIS A 81 3.90 5.22 -13.00
CA HIS A 81 3.66 6.35 -12.11
C HIS A 81 4.37 6.16 -10.77
N ASN A 82 4.65 7.26 -10.08
CA ASN A 82 5.26 7.25 -8.77
C ASN A 82 4.20 7.56 -7.71
N LYS A 83 3.11 6.79 -7.67
CA LYS A 83 1.98 7.02 -6.75
C LYS A 83 1.83 5.83 -5.82
N LEU A 84 1.78 6.08 -4.52
CA LEU A 84 1.66 5.07 -3.47
C LEU A 84 0.46 5.39 -2.58
N ILE A 85 -0.42 4.42 -2.36
CA ILE A 85 -1.55 4.56 -1.44
C ILE A 85 -1.15 3.97 -0.09
N ILE A 86 -1.13 4.79 0.96
CA ILE A 86 -0.87 4.33 2.33
C ILE A 86 -2.17 4.19 3.12
N PRO A 87 -2.24 3.31 4.13
CA PRO A 87 -3.40 3.25 5.01
C PRO A 87 -3.64 4.58 5.73
N GLY A 88 -4.91 4.95 5.93
CA GLY A 88 -5.28 6.20 6.62
C GLY A 88 -4.72 6.29 8.05
N LEU A 89 -4.56 5.14 8.70
CA LEU A 89 -4.00 5.01 10.05
C LEU A 89 -2.55 5.50 10.18
N VAL A 90 -1.82 5.59 9.07
CA VAL A 90 -0.42 6.05 9.02
C VAL A 90 -0.25 7.27 8.12
N ALA A 91 -1.32 8.07 7.96
CA ALA A 91 -1.30 9.30 7.17
C ALA A 91 -0.18 10.27 7.57
N VAL A 92 0.28 10.21 8.82
CA VAL A 92 1.40 11.01 9.35
C VAL A 92 2.73 10.73 8.63
N LEU A 93 2.95 9.51 8.13
CA LEU A 93 4.16 9.14 7.38
C LEU A 93 4.17 9.71 5.96
N ARG A 94 3.03 10.22 5.46
CA ARG A 94 2.89 10.72 4.09
C ARG A 94 4.01 11.69 3.75
N MET A 95 4.15 12.77 4.52
CA MET A 95 5.05 13.88 4.18
C MET A 95 6.50 13.39 4.09
N GLU A 96 6.93 12.62 5.08
CA GLU A 96 8.28 12.06 5.15
C GLU A 96 8.55 11.08 3.99
N ILE A 97 7.61 10.18 3.68
CA ILE A 97 7.73 9.28 2.52
C ILE A 97 7.80 10.09 1.22
N GLN A 98 6.98 11.13 1.04
CA GLN A 98 7.03 11.96 -0.19
C GLN A 98 8.38 12.65 -0.34
N GLU A 99 8.94 13.20 0.73
CA GLU A 99 10.21 13.91 0.72
C GLU A 99 11.40 12.98 0.47
N GLU A 100 11.43 11.80 1.11
CA GLU A 100 12.55 10.86 0.96
C GLU A 100 12.48 10.01 -0.31
N SER A 101 11.28 9.56 -0.70
CA SER A 101 11.12 8.67 -1.85
C SER A 101 10.93 9.40 -3.18
N GLY A 102 10.42 10.63 -3.15
CA GLY A 102 9.94 11.34 -4.34
C GLY A 102 8.66 10.75 -4.95
N TRP A 103 7.99 9.82 -4.26
CA TRP A 103 6.68 9.30 -4.66
C TRP A 103 5.57 10.23 -4.18
N ASP A 104 4.51 10.31 -4.97
CA ASP A 104 3.26 10.93 -4.57
C ASP A 104 2.48 9.97 -3.67
N VAL A 105 2.42 10.29 -2.38
CA VAL A 105 1.80 9.44 -1.37
C VAL A 105 0.38 9.93 -1.11
N ILE A 106 -0.57 9.06 -1.42
CA ILE A 106 -2.00 9.29 -1.26
C ILE A 106 -2.48 8.56 -0.01
N VAL A 107 -3.24 9.27 0.82
CA VAL A 107 -3.81 8.69 2.03
C VAL A 107 -5.10 7.96 1.64
N GLY A 108 -5.07 6.64 1.80
CA GLY A 108 -6.23 5.77 1.64
C GLY A 108 -7.14 5.81 2.88
N PRO A 109 -8.19 4.98 2.90
CA PRO A 109 -9.12 4.90 4.02
C PRO A 109 -8.43 4.30 5.27
N GLU A 110 -8.97 4.65 6.45
CA GLU A 110 -8.54 4.05 7.73
C GLU A 110 -8.99 2.59 7.87
N ASP A 111 -10.16 2.28 7.28
CA ASP A 111 -10.73 0.93 7.25
C ASP A 111 -10.67 0.36 5.83
N ALA A 112 -10.28 -0.91 5.72
CA ALA A 112 -10.17 -1.60 4.43
C ALA A 112 -11.51 -1.66 3.68
N ALA A 113 -12.65 -1.64 4.37
CA ALA A 113 -13.98 -1.60 3.75
C ALA A 113 -14.21 -0.32 2.90
N GLY A 114 -13.40 0.72 3.10
CA GLY A 114 -13.43 1.93 2.27
C GLY A 114 -12.68 1.80 0.94
N ILE A 115 -11.81 0.79 0.78
CA ILE A 115 -10.97 0.60 -0.40
C ILE A 115 -11.79 0.52 -1.70
N PRO A 116 -12.91 -0.23 -1.76
CA PRO A 116 -13.66 -0.37 -3.00
C PRO A 116 -14.23 0.94 -3.52
N VAL A 117 -14.64 1.84 -2.63
CA VAL A 117 -15.15 3.16 -2.98
C VAL A 117 -13.99 4.07 -3.37
N PHE A 118 -12.94 4.11 -2.54
CA PHE A 118 -11.74 4.92 -2.76
C PHE A 118 -11.10 4.65 -4.13
N LEU A 119 -10.89 3.38 -4.49
CA LEU A 119 -10.30 3.01 -5.78
C LEU A 119 -11.20 3.35 -6.98
N LYS A 120 -12.51 3.52 -6.79
CA LYS A 120 -13.44 3.87 -7.88
C LYS A 120 -13.62 5.37 -8.04
N THR A 121 -13.50 6.13 -6.96
CA THR A 121 -13.75 7.59 -6.97
C THR A 121 -12.46 8.39 -7.04
N GLU A 122 -11.47 8.03 -6.23
CA GLU A 122 -10.23 8.82 -6.08
C GLU A 122 -9.15 8.36 -7.06
N TRP A 123 -9.14 7.07 -7.41
CA TRP A 123 -8.21 6.55 -8.41
C TRP A 123 -8.81 6.63 -9.82
N SER A 124 -8.52 7.72 -10.53
CA SER A 124 -8.76 7.79 -11.97
C SER A 124 -7.61 7.10 -12.71
N ALA A 125 -7.90 5.94 -13.30
CA ALA A 125 -6.97 5.16 -14.14
C ALA A 125 -6.69 5.84 -15.49
#